data_AF-A0A923QGL8-F1
#
_entry.id   AF-A0A923QGL8-F1
#
_cell.length_a   1.000
_cell.length_b   1.000
_cell.length_c   1.000
_cell.angle_alpha   90.00
_cell.angle_beta   90.00
_cell.angle_gamma   90.00
#
_symmetry.space_group_name_H-M   'P 1'
#
loop_
_entity.id
_entity.type
_entity.pdbx_description
1 polymer ?
#
loop_
_entity_poly.entity_id
_entity_poly.type
_entity_poly.pdbx_seq_one_letter_code
_entity_poly.pdbx_strand_id
1 'polypeptide(L)'
;MTMRVLLQLSRVITAVVLAWLCLPALAQNATVVVGGADRYVLSRHAAWLEDAGGKLGIADVEQADAQARFKPVAQNGPGANFGLTRSAIWLRVRLQVQMPAQAATTGATPGEWLVEIAYPPLDRVDLYSPAPGGGWVQQSGGDSLPFASRAIAHRNHVMAVHLNPGANTLYLRLKSD
;
A
#
# COMPACT_ATOMS: atom_id res chain seq x y z
N MET A 1 -2.66 58.53 -7.11
CA MET A 1 -2.46 57.08 -7.32
C MET A 1 -3.78 56.50 -7.81
N THR A 2 -3.85 56.09 -9.07
CA THR A 2 -5.08 55.96 -9.86
C THR A 2 -5.84 54.66 -9.55
N MET A 3 -7.17 54.72 -9.56
CA MET A 3 -8.12 53.63 -9.25
C MET A 3 -7.88 52.31 -10.02
N ARG A 4 -7.13 52.36 -11.12
CA ARG A 4 -6.66 51.21 -11.91
C ARG A 4 -5.61 50.34 -11.19
N VAL A 5 -4.72 50.93 -10.37
CA VAL A 5 -3.69 50.18 -9.63
C VAL A 5 -4.32 49.37 -8.48
N LEU A 6 -5.34 49.92 -7.83
CA LEU A 6 -6.08 49.27 -6.74
C LEU A 6 -6.85 48.02 -7.22
N LEU A 7 -7.43 48.09 -8.43
CA LEU A 7 -8.16 46.98 -9.06
C LEU A 7 -7.24 45.88 -9.64
N GLN A 8 -6.01 46.22 -10.02
CA GLN A 8 -5.00 45.22 -10.44
C GLN A 8 -4.40 44.49 -9.23
N LEU A 9 -4.16 45.21 -8.13
CA LEU A 9 -3.70 44.62 -6.87
C LEU A 9 -4.74 43.65 -6.29
N SER A 10 -6.04 43.97 -6.33
CA SER A 10 -7.08 43.06 -5.84
C SER A 10 -7.15 41.76 -6.64
N ARG A 11 -7.03 41.82 -7.97
CA ARG A 11 -7.04 40.63 -8.85
C ARG A 11 -5.84 39.71 -8.63
N VAL A 12 -4.65 40.27 -8.40
CA VAL A 12 -3.43 39.49 -8.08
C VAL A 12 -3.56 38.84 -6.70
N ILE A 13 -4.08 39.56 -5.71
CA ILE A 13 -4.32 39.01 -4.36
C ILE A 13 -5.36 37.88 -4.42
N THR A 14 -6.45 38.02 -5.18
CA THR A 14 -7.46 36.95 -5.35
C THR A 14 -6.89 35.73 -6.06
N ALA A 15 -6.04 35.91 -7.08
CA ALA A 15 -5.39 34.80 -7.79
C ALA A 15 -4.38 34.03 -6.90
N VAL A 16 -3.64 34.73 -6.04
CA VAL A 16 -2.70 34.11 -5.09
C VAL A 16 -3.46 33.37 -3.97
N VAL A 17 -4.58 33.92 -3.49
CA VAL A 17 -5.44 33.25 -2.49
C VAL A 17 -6.12 31.99 -3.07
N LEU A 18 -6.56 32.01 -4.33
CA LEU A 18 -7.10 30.83 -5.02
C LEU A 18 -6.02 29.77 -5.30
N ALA A 19 -4.78 30.17 -5.59
CA ALA A 19 -3.66 29.24 -5.76
C ALA A 19 -3.25 28.57 -4.43
N TRP A 20 -3.44 29.22 -3.28
CA TRP A 20 -3.25 28.62 -1.95
C TRP A 20 -4.41 27.71 -1.52
N LEU A 21 -5.63 27.95 -1.99
CA LEU A 21 -6.78 27.07 -1.76
C LEU A 21 -6.74 25.79 -2.61
N CYS A 22 -5.87 25.73 -3.62
CA CYS A 22 -5.61 24.56 -4.45
C CYS A 22 -4.29 23.87 -4.10
N LEU A 23 -3.84 23.93 -2.83
CA LEU A 23 -2.91 22.93 -2.34
C LEU A 23 -3.62 21.57 -2.50
N PRO A 24 -3.19 20.69 -3.42
CA PRO A 24 -3.70 19.33 -3.40
C PRO A 24 -3.36 18.83 -2.01
N ALA A 25 -4.39 18.53 -1.21
CA ALA A 25 -4.19 17.81 0.03
C ALA A 25 -3.41 16.57 -0.38
N LEU A 26 -2.12 16.53 -0.07
CA LEU A 26 -1.31 15.35 -0.27
C LEU A 26 -2.01 14.31 0.56
N ALA A 27 -2.79 13.45 -0.09
CA ALA A 27 -3.42 12.29 0.52
C ALA A 27 -2.26 11.36 0.87
N GLN A 28 -1.57 11.68 1.97
CA GLN A 28 -0.60 10.82 2.59
C GLN A 28 -1.39 9.64 3.10
N ASN A 29 -1.43 8.58 2.30
CA ASN A 29 -1.91 7.28 2.75
C ASN A 29 -1.20 6.98 4.07
N ALA A 30 -1.98 6.83 5.14
CA ALA A 30 -1.47 6.75 6.50
C ALA A 30 -0.47 5.59 6.60
N THR A 31 0.78 5.90 6.95
CA THR A 31 1.82 4.89 7.17
C THR A 31 1.52 4.14 8.46
N VAL A 32 1.57 2.80 8.42
CA VAL A 32 1.39 1.97 9.62
C VAL A 32 2.68 1.94 10.42
N VAL A 33 2.63 2.30 11.69
CA VAL A 33 3.79 2.17 12.59
C VAL A 33 3.80 0.77 13.20
N VAL A 34 4.83 -0.01 12.89
CA VAL A 34 5.01 -1.41 13.33
C VAL A 34 6.05 -1.47 14.45
N GLY A 35 5.78 -2.19 15.54
CA GLY A 35 6.73 -2.39 16.65
C GLY A 35 6.13 -2.41 18.05
N GLY A 36 4.91 -1.89 18.23
CA GLY A 36 4.20 -1.84 19.52
C GLY A 36 3.11 -2.91 19.75
N ALA A 37 2.86 -3.78 18.77
CA ALA A 37 1.85 -4.84 18.81
C ALA A 37 2.31 -6.04 17.99
N ASP A 38 1.68 -7.19 18.19
CA ASP A 38 1.90 -8.44 17.44
C ASP A 38 1.05 -8.52 16.15
N ARG A 39 0.02 -7.69 16.03
CA ARG A 39 -0.91 -7.67 14.89
C ARG A 39 -1.30 -6.26 14.47
N TYR A 40 -1.36 -6.05 13.16
CA TYR A 40 -1.77 -4.78 12.54
C TYR A 40 -2.82 -5.00 11.45
N VAL A 41 -3.88 -4.19 11.43
CA VAL A 41 -4.90 -4.24 10.37
C VAL A 41 -4.48 -3.33 9.22
N LEU A 42 -3.94 -3.91 8.15
CA LEU A 42 -3.35 -3.14 7.04
C LEU A 42 -4.39 -2.57 6.06
N SER A 43 -5.59 -3.17 5.98
CA SER A 43 -6.63 -2.79 5.00
C SER A 43 -7.04 -1.32 5.08
N ARG A 44 -7.00 -0.73 6.28
CA ARG A 44 -7.35 0.67 6.54
C ARG A 44 -6.28 1.67 6.08
N HIS A 45 -5.08 1.17 5.85
CA HIS A 45 -3.89 1.94 5.47
C HIS A 45 -3.46 1.66 4.03
N ALA A 46 -4.19 0.79 3.34
CA ALA A 46 -3.93 0.45 1.97
C ALA A 46 -4.41 1.57 1.02
N ALA A 47 -3.62 1.81 -0.01
CA ALA A 47 -4.07 2.42 -1.24
C ALA A 47 -4.27 1.33 -2.28
N TRP A 48 -5.12 1.57 -3.28
CA TRP A 48 -5.38 0.62 -4.34
C TRP A 48 -5.33 1.26 -5.73
N LEU A 49 -5.03 0.42 -6.72
CA LEU A 49 -5.00 0.74 -8.15
C LEU A 49 -5.66 -0.41 -8.91
N GLU A 50 -6.63 -0.09 -9.76
CA GLU A 50 -7.22 -1.06 -10.68
C GLU A 50 -6.35 -1.22 -11.94
N ASP A 51 -6.04 -2.47 -12.27
CA ASP A 51 -5.43 -2.89 -13.52
C ASP A 51 -6.43 -3.75 -14.31
N ALA A 52 -7.32 -3.07 -15.04
CA ALA A 52 -8.37 -3.71 -15.84
C ALA A 52 -7.83 -4.66 -16.93
N GLY A 53 -6.62 -4.39 -17.44
CA GLY A 53 -5.97 -5.25 -18.43
C GLY A 53 -5.26 -6.46 -17.81
N GLY A 54 -5.00 -6.43 -16.50
CA GLY A 54 -4.21 -7.42 -15.79
C GLY A 54 -2.76 -7.49 -16.26
N LYS A 55 -2.22 -6.42 -16.86
CA LYS A 55 -0.89 -6.41 -17.50
C LYS A 55 0.20 -5.74 -16.67
N LEU A 56 -0.15 -4.97 -15.64
CA LEU A 56 0.84 -4.26 -14.84
C LEU A 56 1.63 -5.26 -13.98
N GLY A 57 2.95 -5.15 -14.03
CA GLY A 57 3.89 -5.78 -13.11
C GLY A 57 4.40 -4.82 -12.04
N ILE A 58 5.25 -5.31 -11.13
CA ILE A 58 5.79 -4.50 -10.02
C ILE A 58 6.55 -3.25 -10.51
N ALA A 59 7.36 -3.40 -11.56
CA ALA A 59 8.13 -2.31 -12.15
C ALA A 59 7.24 -1.20 -12.75
N ASP A 60 6.06 -1.57 -13.27
CA ASP A 60 5.09 -0.61 -13.82
C ASP A 60 4.39 0.16 -12.70
N VAL A 61 3.99 -0.53 -11.63
CA VAL A 61 3.28 0.12 -10.53
C VAL A 61 4.18 1.03 -9.69
N GLU A 62 5.50 0.83 -9.72
CA GLU A 62 6.48 1.73 -9.10
C GLU A 62 6.64 3.07 -9.84
N GLN A 63 6.28 3.15 -11.12
CA GLN A 63 6.39 4.37 -11.90
C GLN A 63 5.53 5.50 -11.33
N ALA A 64 5.99 6.74 -11.47
CA ALA A 64 5.34 7.93 -10.91
C ALA A 64 3.86 8.04 -11.32
N ASP A 65 3.56 7.77 -12.60
CA ASP A 65 2.19 7.82 -13.13
C ASP A 65 1.27 6.78 -12.47
N ALA A 66 1.76 5.56 -12.24
CA ALA A 66 1.01 4.55 -11.52
C ALA A 66 0.86 4.91 -10.04
N GLN A 67 1.94 5.39 -9.40
CA GLN A 67 1.94 5.84 -8.00
C GLN A 67 0.92 6.95 -7.73
N ALA A 68 0.72 7.86 -8.69
CA ALA A 68 -0.26 8.94 -8.63
C ALA A 68 -1.71 8.47 -8.77
N ARG A 69 -1.94 7.31 -9.41
CA ARG A 69 -3.28 6.72 -9.60
C ARG A 69 -3.78 5.91 -8.41
N PHE A 70 -2.90 5.56 -7.46
CA PHE A 70 -3.30 4.87 -6.23
C PHE A 70 -4.23 5.74 -5.38
N LYS A 71 -5.41 5.21 -5.05
CA LYS A 71 -6.40 5.88 -4.21
C LYS A 71 -6.52 5.19 -2.85
N PRO A 72 -6.84 5.88 -1.76
CA PRO A 72 -7.11 5.22 -0.49
C PRO A 72 -8.23 4.18 -0.63
N VAL A 73 -8.12 3.05 0.07
CA VAL A 73 -9.23 2.10 0.19
C VAL A 73 -10.36 2.75 0.99
N ALA A 74 -11.61 2.59 0.53
CA ALA A 74 -12.78 3.11 1.24
C ALA A 74 -12.97 2.43 2.60
N GLN A 75 -13.33 3.20 3.62
CA GLN A 75 -13.43 2.74 5.01
C GLN A 75 -14.87 2.36 5.42
N ASN A 76 -15.62 1.77 4.48
CA ASN A 76 -17.07 1.57 4.63
C ASN A 76 -17.43 0.16 5.16
N GLY A 77 -16.45 -0.59 5.68
CA GLY A 77 -16.63 -1.97 6.09
C GLY A 77 -15.40 -2.54 6.81
N PRO A 78 -15.39 -3.87 7.07
CA PRO A 78 -14.32 -4.54 7.82
C PRO A 78 -12.99 -4.65 7.05
N GLY A 79 -12.99 -4.42 5.74
CA GLY A 79 -11.80 -4.50 4.90
C GLY A 79 -12.01 -3.90 3.51
N ALA A 80 -11.00 -4.06 2.66
CA ALA A 80 -11.07 -3.65 1.26
C ALA A 80 -12.05 -4.53 0.49
N ASN A 81 -13.01 -3.93 -0.20
CA ASN A 81 -13.97 -4.64 -1.05
C ASN A 81 -14.06 -3.89 -2.39
N PHE A 82 -13.84 -4.62 -3.48
CA PHE A 82 -13.80 -4.09 -4.85
C PHE A 82 -14.96 -4.59 -5.71
N GLY A 83 -15.93 -5.28 -5.09
CA GLY A 83 -17.02 -5.95 -5.80
C GLY A 83 -16.52 -7.12 -6.66
N LEU A 84 -17.40 -7.61 -7.52
CA LEU A 84 -17.06 -8.63 -8.53
C LEU A 84 -16.39 -7.94 -9.72
N THR A 85 -15.15 -8.32 -10.02
CA THR A 85 -14.40 -7.80 -11.16
C THR A 85 -13.41 -8.84 -11.67
N ARG A 86 -13.11 -8.79 -12.96
CA ARG A 86 -12.03 -9.55 -13.60
C ARG A 86 -10.70 -8.80 -13.66
N SER A 87 -10.69 -7.54 -13.21
CA SER A 87 -9.50 -6.70 -13.11
C SER A 87 -8.52 -7.29 -12.11
N ALA A 88 -7.22 -7.08 -12.33
CA ALA A 88 -6.25 -7.23 -11.26
C ALA A 88 -6.34 -6.00 -10.34
N ILE A 89 -6.34 -6.22 -9.03
CA ILE A 89 -6.33 -5.15 -8.04
C ILE A 89 -4.97 -5.10 -7.37
N TRP A 90 -4.30 -3.95 -7.50
CA TRP A 90 -3.08 -3.67 -6.78
C TRP A 90 -3.40 -2.97 -5.47
N LEU A 91 -2.84 -3.48 -4.36
CA LEU A 91 -2.82 -2.82 -3.07
C LEU A 91 -1.40 -2.38 -2.75
N ARG A 92 -1.26 -1.21 -2.12
CA ARG A 92 0.00 -0.67 -1.61
C ARG A 92 -0.17 -0.28 -0.15
N VAL A 93 0.69 -0.80 0.71
CA VAL A 93 0.74 -0.44 2.14
C VAL A 93 2.13 0.09 2.46
N ARG A 94 2.19 1.24 3.12
CA ARG A 94 3.44 1.83 3.63
C ARG A 94 3.55 1.56 5.12
N LEU A 95 4.71 1.07 5.54
CA LEU A 95 5.00 0.70 6.92
C LEU A 95 6.21 1.50 7.42
N GLN A 96 6.19 1.87 8.69
CA GLN A 96 7.32 2.41 9.43
C GLN A 96 7.62 1.45 10.58
N VAL A 97 8.66 0.64 10.42
CA VAL A 97 9.05 -0.35 11.42
C VAL A 97 9.96 0.30 12.45
N GLN A 98 9.50 0.33 13.69
CA GLN A 98 10.26 0.72 14.85
C GLN A 98 11.07 -0.47 15.34
N MET A 99 12.35 -0.24 15.63
CA MET A 99 13.17 -1.22 16.34
C MET A 99 12.67 -1.33 17.78
N PRO A 100 12.31 -2.52 18.27
CA PRO A 100 12.12 -2.70 19.70
C PRO A 100 13.45 -2.41 20.42
N ALA A 101 13.42 -1.59 21.48
CA ALA A 101 14.62 -1.23 22.23
C ALA A 101 15.41 -2.48 22.73
N GLN A 102 14.69 -3.58 23.01
CA GLN A 102 15.25 -4.87 23.43
C GLN A 102 15.80 -5.73 22.29
N ALA A 103 15.39 -5.51 21.03
CA ALA A 103 15.94 -6.26 19.89
C ALA A 103 17.38 -5.85 19.60
N ALA A 104 17.72 -4.58 19.85
CA ALA A 104 19.07 -4.05 19.72
C ALA A 104 20.07 -4.67 20.72
N THR A 105 19.60 -5.19 21.86
CA THR A 105 20.46 -5.75 22.92
C THR A 105 20.53 -7.29 22.92
N THR A 106 19.58 -7.97 22.28
CA THR A 106 19.48 -9.44 22.27
C THR A 106 19.92 -10.08 20.95
N GLY A 107 20.20 -9.28 19.91
CA GLY A 107 20.45 -9.80 18.57
C GLY A 107 19.22 -10.44 17.93
N ALA A 108 18.03 -10.26 18.52
CA ALA A 108 16.78 -10.72 17.95
C ALA A 108 16.54 -9.96 16.64
N THR A 109 16.45 -10.69 15.53
CA THR A 109 16.22 -10.12 14.21
C THR A 109 14.85 -9.44 14.21
N PRO A 110 14.77 -8.10 14.09
CA PRO A 110 13.52 -7.48 13.72
C PRO A 110 13.16 -8.03 12.34
N GLY A 111 11.88 -8.34 12.12
CA GLY A 111 11.38 -8.31 10.75
C GLY A 111 10.71 -9.57 10.24
N GLU A 112 10.67 -10.71 10.93
CA GLU A 112 9.82 -11.81 10.45
C GLU A 112 8.35 -11.54 10.81
N TRP A 113 7.59 -11.16 9.80
CA TRP A 113 6.15 -10.90 9.91
C TRP A 113 5.37 -11.81 8.98
N LEU A 114 4.10 -12.01 9.29
CA LEU A 114 3.17 -12.69 8.41
C LEU A 114 2.18 -11.69 7.84
N VAL A 115 2.04 -11.69 6.51
CA VAL A 115 0.96 -10.98 5.82
C VAL A 115 -0.18 -11.97 5.63
N GLU A 116 -1.32 -11.69 6.27
CA GLU A 116 -2.55 -12.47 6.15
C GLU A 116 -3.55 -11.76 5.23
N ILE A 117 -4.01 -12.46 4.19
CA ILE A 117 -5.14 -12.04 3.35
C ILE A 117 -6.34 -12.90 3.74
N ALA A 118 -7.24 -12.32 4.53
CA ALA A 118 -8.42 -12.99 5.08
C ALA A 118 -9.58 -13.13 4.07
N TYR A 119 -9.26 -13.60 2.85
CA TYR A 119 -10.24 -13.92 1.81
C TYR A 119 -9.76 -15.17 1.04
N PRO A 120 -10.06 -16.39 1.55
CA PRO A 120 -9.60 -17.64 0.95
C PRO A 120 -9.93 -17.84 -0.54
N PRO A 121 -11.10 -17.43 -1.08
CA PRO A 121 -11.48 -17.68 -2.47
C PRO A 121 -10.75 -16.86 -3.55
N LEU A 122 -9.62 -16.23 -3.23
CA LEU A 122 -8.83 -15.50 -4.23
C LEU A 122 -8.11 -16.50 -5.13
N ASP A 123 -8.40 -16.45 -6.43
CA ASP A 123 -7.71 -17.26 -7.45
C ASP A 123 -6.21 -17.01 -7.45
N ARG A 124 -5.79 -15.74 -7.31
CA ARG A 124 -4.39 -15.36 -7.31
C ARG A 124 -4.08 -14.23 -6.35
N VAL A 125 -2.99 -14.41 -5.59
CA VAL A 125 -2.40 -13.43 -4.69
C VAL A 125 -0.90 -13.38 -4.96
N ASP A 126 -0.37 -12.26 -5.43
CA ASP A 126 1.07 -12.02 -5.50
C ASP A 126 1.45 -10.95 -4.47
N LEU A 127 2.38 -11.25 -3.56
CA LEU A 127 2.93 -10.33 -2.58
C LEU A 127 4.35 -9.94 -2.97
N TYR A 128 4.63 -8.64 -2.96
CA TYR A 128 5.96 -8.07 -3.17
C TYR A 128 6.39 -7.37 -1.88
N SER A 129 7.55 -7.80 -1.35
CA SER A 129 8.18 -7.23 -0.16
C SER A 129 9.62 -6.81 -0.46
N PRO A 130 10.20 -5.83 0.25
CA PRO A 130 11.56 -5.36 -0.01
C PRO A 130 12.59 -6.48 0.14
N ALA A 131 13.49 -6.63 -0.83
CA ALA A 131 14.62 -7.54 -0.70
C ALA A 131 15.79 -6.88 0.07
N PRO A 132 16.60 -7.65 0.85
CA PRO A 132 17.74 -7.11 1.61
C PRO A 132 18.79 -6.35 0.77
N GLY A 133 18.91 -6.67 -0.53
CA GLY A 133 19.84 -6.02 -1.48
C GLY A 133 19.19 -4.95 -2.37
N GLY A 134 17.95 -4.56 -2.10
CA GLY A 134 17.13 -3.74 -2.99
C GLY A 134 16.31 -4.57 -3.99
N GLY A 135 15.26 -3.95 -4.54
CA GLY A 135 14.26 -4.66 -5.35
C GLY A 135 13.24 -5.43 -4.50
N TRP A 136 12.65 -6.47 -5.09
CA TRP A 136 11.46 -7.14 -4.57
C TRP A 136 11.64 -8.65 -4.42
N VAL A 137 11.23 -9.19 -3.28
CA VAL A 137 10.91 -10.61 -3.11
C VAL A 137 9.43 -10.80 -3.44
N GLN A 138 9.15 -11.60 -4.46
CA GLN A 138 7.79 -12.00 -4.83
C GLN A 138 7.44 -13.36 -4.21
N GLN A 139 6.24 -13.45 -3.63
CA GLN A 139 5.60 -14.71 -3.26
C GLN A 139 4.23 -14.79 -3.93
N SER A 140 3.84 -15.99 -4.38
CA SER A 140 2.56 -16.22 -5.04
C SER A 140 1.73 -17.24 -4.27
N GLY A 141 0.44 -17.00 -4.25
CA GLY A 141 -0.59 -17.81 -3.61
C GLY A 141 -1.91 -17.69 -4.36
N GLY A 142 -2.98 -18.17 -3.73
CA GLY A 142 -4.29 -18.29 -4.36
C GLY A 142 -4.87 -19.69 -4.14
N ASP A 143 -6.15 -19.87 -4.43
CA ASP A 143 -6.82 -21.17 -4.39
C ASP A 143 -6.78 -21.92 -5.74
N SER A 144 -6.36 -21.24 -6.82
CA SER A 144 -5.99 -21.89 -8.08
C SER A 144 -4.68 -22.71 -7.99
N LEU A 145 -3.91 -22.52 -6.92
CA LEU A 145 -2.69 -23.29 -6.63
C LEU A 145 -2.98 -24.43 -5.65
N PRO A 146 -2.32 -25.60 -5.78
CA PRO A 146 -2.52 -26.71 -4.85
C PRO A 146 -2.26 -26.29 -3.40
N PHE A 147 -3.14 -26.66 -2.46
CA PHE A 147 -2.95 -26.29 -1.04
C PHE A 147 -1.58 -26.72 -0.49
N ALA A 148 -1.07 -27.88 -0.93
CA ALA A 148 0.24 -28.41 -0.53
C ALA A 148 1.43 -27.55 -0.99
N SER A 149 1.26 -26.62 -1.94
CA SER A 149 2.32 -25.69 -2.32
C SER A 149 2.39 -24.43 -1.45
N ARG A 150 1.45 -24.24 -0.51
CA ARG A 150 1.47 -23.11 0.42
C ARG A 150 2.60 -23.29 1.42
N ALA A 151 3.45 -22.27 1.54
CA ALA A 151 4.52 -22.24 2.54
C ALA A 151 4.00 -22.34 3.98
N ILE A 152 2.79 -21.83 4.24
CA ILE A 152 2.12 -21.87 5.54
C ILE A 152 0.74 -22.49 5.35
N ALA A 153 0.50 -23.63 6.01
CA ALA A 153 -0.78 -24.32 6.00
C ALA A 153 -1.80 -23.58 6.87
N HIS A 154 -2.53 -22.65 6.25
CA HIS A 154 -3.56 -21.86 6.90
C HIS A 154 -4.79 -21.70 6.00
N ARG A 155 -5.97 -21.51 6.60
CA ARG A 155 -7.24 -21.35 5.86
C ARG A 155 -7.22 -20.10 4.96
N ASN A 156 -6.58 -19.04 5.45
CA ASN A 156 -6.35 -17.79 4.73
C ASN A 156 -5.00 -17.85 3.99
N HIS A 157 -4.80 -16.97 3.01
CA HIS A 157 -3.49 -16.82 2.36
C HIS A 157 -2.55 -16.13 3.32
N VAL A 158 -1.46 -16.81 3.72
CA VAL A 158 -0.47 -16.29 4.67
C VAL A 158 0.92 -16.41 4.03
N MET A 159 1.66 -15.30 4.01
CA MET A 159 2.99 -15.21 3.42
C MET A 159 3.95 -14.53 4.39
N ALA A 160 5.15 -15.08 4.54
CA ALA A 160 6.17 -14.52 5.42
C ALA A 160 6.86 -13.35 4.74
N VAL A 161 7.07 -12.24 5.45
CA VAL A 161 7.84 -11.10 4.95
C VAL A 161 8.94 -10.75 5.93
N HIS A 162 10.07 -10.33 5.39
CA HIS A 162 11.11 -9.70 6.17
C HIS A 162 10.94 -8.17 6.07
N LEU A 163 10.67 -7.51 7.20
CA LEU A 163 10.56 -6.06 7.26
C LEU A 163 11.83 -5.45 7.86
N ASN A 164 12.42 -4.51 7.13
CA ASN A 164 13.60 -3.80 7.59
C ASN A 164 13.23 -2.71 8.61
N PRO A 165 14.13 -2.31 9.52
CA PRO A 165 13.94 -1.10 10.31
C PRO A 165 13.68 0.12 9.41
N GLY A 166 12.73 0.96 9.80
CA GLY A 166 12.37 2.15 9.05
C GLY A 166 11.29 1.91 7.99
N ALA A 167 11.39 2.62 6.87
CA ALA A 167 10.36 2.65 5.84
C ALA A 167 10.34 1.36 5.02
N ASN A 168 9.17 0.74 4.91
CA ASN A 168 8.92 -0.39 4.02
C ASN A 168 7.66 -0.11 3.19
N THR A 169 7.60 -0.68 2.00
CA THR A 169 6.37 -0.71 1.21
C THR A 169 6.08 -2.15 0.83
N LEU A 170 4.83 -2.57 0.99
CA LEU A 170 4.34 -3.84 0.50
C LEU A 170 3.37 -3.59 -0.65
N TYR A 171 3.48 -4.39 -1.70
CA TYR A 171 2.49 -4.42 -2.77
C TYR A 171 1.83 -5.79 -2.82
N LEU A 172 0.52 -5.81 -3.01
CA LEU A 172 -0.22 -7.02 -3.32
C LEU A 172 -0.89 -6.87 -4.68
N ARG A 173 -0.87 -7.90 -5.51
CA ARG A 173 -1.66 -8.01 -6.73
C ARG A 173 -2.65 -9.14 -6.55
N LEU A 174 -3.93 -8.81 -6.57
CA LEU A 174 -5.04 -9.72 -6.33
C LEU A 174 -5.84 -9.92 -7.62
N LYS A 175 -6.32 -11.14 -7.86
CA LYS A 175 -7.22 -11.44 -8.98
C LYS A 175 -8.19 -12.56 -8.60
N SER A 176 -9.42 -12.43 -9.09
CA SER A 176 -10.45 -13.48 -9.14
C SER A 176 -11.01 -13.56 -10.57
N ASP A 177 -11.32 -14.75 -11.07
CA ASP A 177 -11.78 -15.02 -12.45
C ASP A 177 -13.32 -15.18 -12.59
#